data_AF-D4JBG0-F1
#
_entry.id   AF-D4JBG0-F1
#
_cell.length_a   1.000
_cell.length_b   1.000
_cell.length_c   1.000
_cell.angle_alpha   90.00
_cell.angle_beta   90.00
_cell.angle_gamma   90.00
#
_symmetry.space_group_name_H-M   'P 1'
#
loop_
_entity.id
_entity.type
_entity.pdbx_description
1 polymer ?
#
loop_
_entity_poly.entity_id
_entity_poly.type
_entity_poly.pdbx_seq_one_letter_code
_entity_poly.pdbx_strand_id
1 'polypeptide(L)'
;MGDVSIIARRLEDGHVQYGWSGNGGYYKVVGVRLLLWYLEPEDVEYLFGLGQTSLIGRRGSEYGGYRWLETHSLTGEPFWLDCSERSIFSRIAFIDYGYFYDLDHKWYYIIPGPFRIKMPLELIDQNVDEQNYEFDFCKKVQDKILRYILGDYREKNSEFAEFLDKEGYCVADILENISENGLLSVMEFYHKYRKIFDYFDDWILIKTNEEDTEITDIVMKKMSENHVETCEW
;
A
#
# COMPACT_ATOMS: atom_id res chain seq x y z
N MET A 1 -4.96 12.91 -11.62
CA MET A 1 -4.67 12.01 -10.49
C MET A 1 -6.01 11.52 -10.01
N GLY A 2 -6.25 10.22 -10.03
CA GLY A 2 -7.49 9.68 -9.50
C GLY A 2 -7.47 9.78 -7.97
N ASP A 3 -8.63 9.58 -7.36
CA ASP A 3 -8.83 9.64 -5.93
C ASP A 3 -9.59 8.41 -5.40
N VAL A 4 -9.62 7.31 -6.17
CA VAL A 4 -10.39 6.12 -5.82
C VAL A 4 -9.64 5.33 -4.77
N SER A 5 -10.31 5.03 -3.66
CA SER A 5 -9.75 4.21 -2.58
C SER A 5 -10.43 2.86 -2.43
N ILE A 6 -9.64 1.91 -1.98
CA ILE A 6 -10.09 0.60 -1.53
C ILE A 6 -9.73 0.39 -0.06
N ILE A 7 -10.62 -0.27 0.67
CA ILE A 7 -10.38 -0.76 2.02
C ILE A 7 -10.48 -2.27 2.04
N ALA A 8 -9.61 -2.91 2.81
CA ALA A 8 -9.53 -4.35 2.94
C ALA A 8 -9.15 -4.75 4.36
N ARG A 9 -9.50 -5.99 4.74
CA ARG A 9 -8.99 -6.64 5.93
C ARG A 9 -8.72 -8.11 5.69
N ARG A 10 -7.76 -8.67 6.41
CA ARG A 10 -7.56 -10.12 6.52
C ARG A 10 -8.41 -10.68 7.65
N LEU A 11 -9.04 -11.82 7.39
CA LEU A 11 -9.77 -12.60 8.37
C LEU A 11 -8.88 -13.73 8.91
N GLU A 12 -9.15 -14.20 10.12
CA GLU A 12 -8.42 -15.28 10.80
C GLU A 12 -8.37 -16.60 10.00
N ASP A 13 -9.34 -16.82 9.11
CA ASP A 13 -9.38 -17.99 8.23
C ASP A 13 -8.56 -17.84 6.95
N GLY A 14 -7.84 -16.71 6.81
CA GLY A 14 -6.96 -16.38 5.69
C GLY A 14 -7.66 -15.64 4.54
N HIS A 15 -8.99 -15.51 4.55
CA HIS A 15 -9.68 -14.74 3.51
C HIS A 15 -9.41 -13.24 3.64
N VAL A 16 -9.54 -12.54 2.52
CA VAL A 16 -9.46 -11.08 2.44
C VAL A 16 -10.84 -10.54 2.09
N GLN A 17 -11.38 -9.70 2.98
CA GLN A 17 -12.61 -8.96 2.77
C GLN A 17 -12.26 -7.54 2.28
N TYR A 18 -12.81 -7.09 1.15
CA TYR A 18 -12.42 -5.81 0.55
C TYR A 18 -13.54 -5.16 -0.26
N GLY A 19 -13.42 -3.84 -0.47
CA GLY A 19 -14.43 -3.07 -1.20
C GLY A 19 -14.10 -1.60 -1.31
N TRP A 20 -14.93 -0.87 -2.04
CA TRP A 20 -14.75 0.55 -2.26
C TRP A 20 -14.89 1.34 -0.95
N SER A 21 -13.97 2.27 -0.72
CA SER A 21 -13.98 3.19 0.44
C SER A 21 -14.18 4.66 0.04
N GLY A 22 -14.62 4.91 -1.19
CA GLY A 22 -14.96 6.24 -1.67
C GLY A 22 -13.93 6.86 -2.60
N ASN A 23 -14.31 8.03 -3.11
CA ASN A 23 -13.40 8.96 -3.78
C ASN A 23 -12.84 9.94 -2.73
N GLY A 24 -11.65 10.46 -2.97
CA GLY A 24 -10.90 11.24 -1.98
C GLY A 24 -10.05 10.36 -1.08
N GLY A 25 -9.50 9.27 -1.61
CA GLY A 25 -8.74 8.22 -0.92
C GLY A 25 -7.48 8.64 -0.16
N TYR A 26 -7.12 9.92 -0.22
CA TYR A 26 -5.94 10.49 0.44
C TYR A 26 -5.87 10.13 1.92
N TYR A 27 -4.65 10.05 2.44
CA TYR A 27 -4.40 9.82 3.86
C TYR A 27 -5.24 10.75 4.76
N LYS A 28 -5.24 12.06 4.49
CA LYS A 28 -5.96 13.06 5.31
C LYS A 28 -7.48 12.88 5.38
N VAL A 29 -8.06 12.05 4.50
CA VAL A 29 -9.49 11.76 4.50
C VAL A 29 -9.73 10.38 5.04
N VAL A 30 -9.14 9.34 4.45
CA VAL A 30 -9.43 7.95 4.81
C VAL A 30 -8.49 7.49 5.91
N GLY A 31 -7.18 7.60 5.72
CA GLY A 31 -6.15 7.18 6.67
C GLY A 31 -6.34 7.76 8.08
N VAL A 32 -6.48 9.09 8.19
CA VAL A 32 -6.71 9.76 9.49
C VAL A 32 -7.94 9.21 10.21
N ARG A 33 -9.02 8.87 9.48
CA ARG A 33 -10.26 8.37 10.09
C ARG A 33 -10.11 6.94 10.58
N LEU A 34 -9.36 6.11 9.86
CA LEU A 34 -9.04 4.76 10.30
C LEU A 34 -8.23 4.80 11.61
N LEU A 35 -7.17 5.61 11.66
CA LEU A 35 -6.37 5.78 12.87
C LEU A 35 -7.13 6.44 14.01
N LEU A 36 -8.12 7.30 13.73
CA LEU A 36 -8.86 7.99 14.77
C LEU A 36 -10.01 7.17 15.36
N TRP A 37 -10.66 6.32 14.56
CA TRP A 37 -11.94 5.68 14.93
C TRP A 37 -11.96 4.16 14.83
N TYR A 38 -10.99 3.53 14.16
CA TYR A 38 -11.05 2.12 13.77
C TYR A 38 -9.74 1.37 14.05
N LEU A 39 -9.08 1.61 15.18
CA LEU A 39 -7.84 0.90 15.55
C LEU A 39 -8.11 -0.49 16.14
N GLU A 40 -9.07 -0.57 17.06
CA GLU A 40 -9.35 -1.81 17.79
C GLU A 40 -10.13 -2.81 16.92
N PRO A 41 -9.90 -4.13 17.08
CA PRO A 41 -10.57 -5.15 16.28
C PRO A 41 -12.11 -5.04 16.29
N GLU A 42 -12.72 -4.65 17.40
CA GLU A 42 -14.19 -4.50 17.50
C GLU A 42 -14.71 -3.29 16.70
N ASP A 43 -13.90 -2.25 16.53
CA ASP A 43 -14.26 -1.10 15.69
C ASP A 43 -14.09 -1.47 14.22
N VAL A 44 -13.05 -2.21 13.87
CA VAL A 44 -12.87 -2.74 12.50
C VAL A 44 -13.99 -3.70 12.14
N GLU A 45 -14.35 -4.63 13.02
CA GLU A 45 -15.50 -5.53 12.79
C GLU A 45 -16.79 -4.75 12.55
N TYR A 46 -17.03 -3.71 13.36
CA TYR A 46 -18.15 -2.84 13.16
C TYR A 46 -18.11 -2.13 11.79
N LEU A 47 -16.97 -1.54 11.39
CA LEU A 47 -16.80 -0.86 10.11
C LEU A 47 -17.11 -1.80 8.93
N PHE A 48 -16.57 -3.02 8.96
CA PHE A 48 -16.81 -4.00 7.90
C PHE A 48 -18.22 -4.58 7.92
N GLY A 49 -18.88 -4.60 9.09
CA GLY A 49 -20.28 -4.96 9.24
C GLY A 49 -21.26 -3.97 8.61
N LEU A 50 -20.86 -2.72 8.37
CA LEU A 50 -21.68 -1.71 7.68
C LEU A 50 -21.78 -1.92 6.16
N GLY A 51 -20.86 -2.71 5.57
CA GLY A 51 -20.71 -2.83 4.12
C GLY A 51 -19.86 -1.72 3.51
N GLN A 52 -19.82 -1.67 2.17
CA GLN A 52 -19.01 -0.71 1.43
C GLN A 52 -19.47 0.73 1.67
N THR A 53 -18.52 1.66 1.59
CA THR A 53 -18.77 3.06 1.95
C THR A 53 -18.12 4.01 0.97
N SER A 54 -18.83 5.08 0.64
CA SER A 54 -18.29 6.21 -0.12
C SER A 54 -17.63 7.27 0.78
N LEU A 55 -17.86 7.21 2.10
CA LEU A 55 -17.22 8.04 3.11
C LEU A 55 -17.23 7.33 4.47
N ILE A 56 -16.05 7.05 5.03
CA ILE A 56 -15.91 6.46 6.37
C ILE A 56 -16.28 7.51 7.42
N GLY A 57 -17.30 7.29 8.24
CA GLY A 57 -17.70 8.19 9.33
C GLY A 57 -17.29 7.67 10.70
N ARG A 58 -17.73 8.35 11.76
CA ARG A 58 -17.62 7.85 13.14
C ARG A 58 -18.54 6.67 13.36
N ARG A 59 -18.17 5.80 14.29
CA ARG A 59 -19.06 4.76 14.81
C ARG A 59 -20.40 5.36 15.26
N GLY A 60 -21.49 4.78 14.77
CA GLY A 60 -22.88 5.19 15.04
C GLY A 60 -23.40 6.35 14.19
N SER A 61 -22.56 6.91 13.30
CA SER A 61 -22.93 8.07 12.48
C SER A 61 -23.75 7.73 11.22
N GLU A 62 -23.85 6.46 10.84
CA GLU A 62 -24.67 5.95 9.73
C GLU A 62 -26.17 6.25 9.91
N TYR A 63 -26.60 6.56 11.13
CA TYR A 63 -27.98 6.96 11.44
C TYR A 63 -28.20 8.49 11.43
N GLY A 64 -27.17 9.28 11.10
CA GLY A 64 -27.20 10.74 11.13
C GLY A 64 -26.98 11.33 12.53
N GLY A 65 -27.18 12.64 12.68
CA GLY A 65 -26.97 13.36 13.95
C GLY A 65 -25.54 13.85 14.19
N TYR A 66 -24.61 13.50 13.31
CA TYR A 66 -23.22 13.97 13.31
C TYR A 66 -23.02 15.10 12.29
N ARG A 67 -21.89 15.82 12.39
CA ARG A 67 -21.49 16.76 11.33
C ARG A 67 -21.30 15.97 10.03
N TRP A 68 -21.65 16.57 8.90
CA TRP A 68 -21.53 15.92 7.58
C TRP A 68 -20.21 15.18 7.36
N LEU A 69 -19.09 15.81 7.73
CA LEU A 69 -17.76 15.23 7.56
C LEU A 69 -17.49 14.01 8.44
N GLU A 70 -18.22 13.84 9.53
CA GLU A 70 -18.11 12.72 10.47
C GLU A 70 -19.18 11.64 10.22
N THR A 71 -20.09 11.86 9.27
CA THR A 71 -21.21 10.96 8.97
C THR A 71 -20.81 9.93 7.92
N HIS A 72 -21.09 8.65 8.18
CA HIS A 72 -20.92 7.58 7.21
C HIS A 72 -21.79 7.81 5.95
N SER A 73 -21.25 7.47 4.78
CA SER A 73 -22.02 7.42 3.54
C SER A 73 -21.93 6.03 2.92
N LEU A 74 -22.81 5.13 3.39
CA LEU A 74 -22.85 3.73 2.95
C LEU A 74 -23.38 3.60 1.53
N THR A 75 -22.85 2.64 0.77
CA THR A 75 -23.35 2.34 -0.58
C THR A 75 -24.55 1.39 -0.56
N GLY A 76 -24.69 0.61 0.52
CA GLY A 76 -25.67 -0.48 0.64
C GLY A 76 -25.17 -1.83 0.09
N GLU A 77 -23.97 -1.87 -0.49
CA GLU A 77 -23.38 -3.10 -1.03
C GLU A 77 -22.51 -3.81 0.03
N PRO A 78 -22.52 -5.16 0.09
CA PRO A 78 -21.62 -5.89 0.96
C PRO A 78 -20.18 -5.81 0.44
N PHE A 79 -19.21 -6.02 1.34
CA PHE A 79 -17.82 -6.25 0.93
C PHE A 79 -17.68 -7.55 0.12
N TRP A 80 -16.73 -7.56 -0.81
CA TRP A 80 -16.32 -8.77 -1.51
C TRP A 80 -15.38 -9.61 -0.64
N LEU A 81 -15.26 -10.89 -0.97
CA LEU A 81 -14.41 -11.85 -0.27
C LEU A 81 -13.59 -12.63 -1.29
N ASP A 82 -12.32 -12.83 -1.00
CA ASP A 82 -11.39 -13.62 -1.81
C ASP A 82 -10.28 -14.22 -0.91
N CYS A 83 -9.34 -14.98 -1.46
CA CYS A 83 -8.31 -15.70 -0.70
C CYS A 83 -6.91 -15.06 -0.72
N SER A 84 -6.76 -13.87 -1.32
CA SER A 84 -5.47 -13.20 -1.46
C SER A 84 -5.59 -11.69 -1.41
N GLU A 85 -4.59 -11.01 -0.84
CA GLU A 85 -4.49 -9.55 -0.87
C GLU A 85 -4.28 -9.01 -2.30
N ARG A 86 -3.78 -9.83 -3.23
CA ARG A 86 -3.72 -9.46 -4.66
C ARG A 86 -5.11 -9.19 -5.24
N SER A 87 -6.14 -9.86 -4.72
CA SER A 87 -7.50 -9.78 -5.25
C SER A 87 -8.18 -8.44 -4.96
N ILE A 88 -7.65 -7.62 -4.05
CA ILE A 88 -8.27 -6.32 -3.73
C ILE A 88 -8.34 -5.42 -4.97
N PHE A 89 -7.40 -5.55 -5.91
CA PHE A 89 -7.38 -4.75 -7.14
C PHE A 89 -8.20 -5.35 -8.31
N SER A 90 -8.96 -6.42 -8.08
CA SER A 90 -9.62 -7.18 -9.17
C SER A 90 -10.97 -6.62 -9.63
N ARG A 91 -11.68 -5.88 -8.76
CA ARG A 91 -13.07 -5.46 -8.97
C ARG A 91 -13.22 -3.98 -9.35
N ILE A 92 -12.27 -3.14 -8.95
CA ILE A 92 -12.33 -1.69 -9.14
C ILE A 92 -11.15 -1.29 -10.02
N ALA A 93 -11.44 -0.62 -11.14
CA ALA A 93 -10.42 -0.07 -12.00
C ALA A 93 -9.85 1.22 -11.42
N PHE A 94 -8.56 1.48 -11.67
CA PHE A 94 -7.88 2.73 -11.31
C PHE A 94 -7.94 3.05 -9.82
N ILE A 95 -7.70 2.05 -8.97
CA ILE A 95 -7.49 2.30 -7.53
C ILE A 95 -6.19 3.09 -7.37
N ASP A 96 -6.27 4.22 -6.67
CA ASP A 96 -5.14 5.10 -6.40
C ASP A 96 -4.61 4.94 -4.96
N TYR A 97 -5.45 4.47 -4.04
CA TYR A 97 -5.16 4.32 -2.60
C TYR A 97 -5.68 2.99 -2.07
N GLY A 98 -4.89 2.26 -1.28
CA GLY A 98 -5.35 1.09 -0.55
C GLY A 98 -5.13 1.22 0.95
N TYR A 99 -6.08 0.72 1.72
CA TYR A 99 -6.00 0.60 3.17
C TYR A 99 -6.28 -0.86 3.55
N PHE A 100 -5.39 -1.47 4.33
CA PHE A 100 -5.47 -2.90 4.62
C PHE A 100 -5.25 -3.14 6.11
N TYR A 101 -6.23 -3.74 6.78
CA TYR A 101 -6.09 -4.18 8.17
C TYR A 101 -5.65 -5.64 8.21
N ASP A 102 -4.52 -5.94 8.84
CA ASP A 102 -3.96 -7.30 8.85
C ASP A 102 -4.13 -8.01 10.20
N LEU A 103 -3.66 -9.27 10.26
CA LEU A 103 -3.78 -10.15 11.43
C LEU A 103 -3.00 -9.66 12.66
N ASP A 104 -2.05 -8.74 12.48
CA ASP A 104 -1.35 -8.07 13.57
C ASP A 104 -2.14 -6.91 14.19
N HIS A 105 -3.40 -6.73 13.75
CA HIS A 105 -4.31 -5.69 14.20
C HIS A 105 -3.82 -4.27 13.88
N LYS A 106 -3.03 -4.11 12.82
CA LYS A 106 -2.57 -2.81 12.33
C LYS A 106 -3.18 -2.45 10.97
N TRP A 107 -3.31 -1.16 10.74
CA TRP A 107 -3.62 -0.63 9.43
C TRP A 107 -2.37 -0.43 8.60
N TYR A 108 -2.46 -0.78 7.33
CA TYR A 108 -1.44 -0.54 6.33
C TYR A 108 -1.98 0.36 5.23
N TYR A 109 -1.14 1.29 4.77
CA TYR A 109 -1.32 2.02 3.54
C TYR A 109 -0.69 1.25 2.38
N ILE A 110 -1.41 1.15 1.26
CA ILE A 110 -0.95 0.48 0.05
C ILE A 110 -0.88 1.50 -1.09
N ILE A 111 0.31 1.64 -1.68
CA ILE A 111 0.51 2.32 -2.97
C ILE A 111 0.24 1.28 -4.08
N PRO A 112 -0.79 1.43 -4.92
CA PRO A 112 -1.19 0.44 -5.92
C PRO A 112 -0.42 0.55 -7.25
N GLY A 113 0.78 1.15 -7.23
CA GLY A 113 1.60 1.41 -8.41
C GLY A 113 2.14 0.12 -9.05
N PRO A 114 3.11 0.23 -9.98
CA PRO A 114 3.77 -0.94 -10.56
C PRO A 114 4.18 -1.96 -9.52
N PHE A 115 4.86 -1.51 -8.47
CA PHE A 115 4.95 -2.24 -7.22
C PHE A 115 3.79 -1.84 -6.30
N ARG A 116 3.16 -2.84 -5.68
CA ARG A 116 2.21 -2.70 -4.58
C ARG A 116 2.99 -2.58 -3.29
N ILE A 117 3.11 -1.37 -2.77
CA ILE A 117 3.93 -1.08 -1.59
C ILE A 117 3.02 -0.99 -0.38
N LYS A 118 3.12 -1.97 0.52
CA LYS A 118 2.40 -2.03 1.78
C LYS A 118 3.29 -1.52 2.90
N MET A 119 2.83 -0.52 3.64
CA MET A 119 3.57 0.08 4.76
C MET A 119 2.62 0.44 5.91
N PRO A 120 3.05 0.41 7.18
CA PRO A 120 2.22 0.81 8.30
C PRO A 120 1.57 2.18 8.07
N LEU A 121 0.29 2.32 8.40
CA LEU A 121 -0.44 3.56 8.19
C LEU A 121 0.05 4.67 9.13
N GLU A 122 0.50 4.30 10.33
CA GLU A 122 1.11 5.18 11.31
C GLU A 122 2.40 5.81 10.76
N LEU A 123 3.18 5.08 9.95
CA LEU A 123 4.35 5.65 9.27
C LEU A 123 3.97 6.77 8.31
N ILE A 124 2.83 6.66 7.63
CA ILE A 124 2.31 7.74 6.79
C ILE A 124 1.92 8.94 7.65
N ASP A 125 1.19 8.72 8.75
CA ASP A 125 0.75 9.79 9.66
C ASP A 125 1.90 10.65 10.17
N GLN A 126 3.02 10.02 10.53
CA GLN A 126 4.21 10.72 11.02
C GLN A 126 4.97 11.50 9.94
N ASN A 127 4.66 11.29 8.65
CA ASN A 127 5.44 11.81 7.53
C ASN A 127 4.61 12.61 6.50
N VAL A 128 3.46 13.13 6.90
CA VAL A 128 2.67 14.04 6.05
C VAL A 128 3.26 15.46 6.00
N ASP A 129 2.92 16.21 4.95
CA ASP A 129 3.26 17.62 4.82
C ASP A 129 2.38 18.54 5.71
N GLU A 130 2.63 19.85 5.66
CA GLU A 130 1.87 20.85 6.41
C GLU A 130 0.36 20.90 6.08
N GLN A 131 -0.05 20.31 4.94
CA GLN A 131 -1.43 20.20 4.50
C GLN A 131 -2.01 18.78 4.72
N ASN A 132 -1.29 17.94 5.47
CA ASN A 132 -1.57 16.54 5.75
C ASN A 132 -1.56 15.61 4.53
N TYR A 133 -0.82 15.95 3.46
CA TYR A 133 -0.62 15.05 2.33
C TYR A 133 0.65 14.20 2.47
N GLU A 134 0.52 12.96 2.02
CA GLU A 134 1.51 11.89 2.08
C GLU A 134 2.45 11.84 0.86
N PHE A 135 2.15 12.59 -0.20
CA PHE A 135 2.71 12.33 -1.55
C PHE A 135 4.23 12.40 -1.62
N ASP A 136 4.84 13.41 -0.98
CA ASP A 136 6.28 13.58 -1.02
C ASP A 136 7.00 12.50 -0.22
N PHE A 137 6.38 12.01 0.85
CA PHE A 137 6.88 10.84 1.56
C PHE A 137 6.77 9.58 0.71
N CYS A 138 5.63 9.32 0.08
CA CYS A 138 5.46 8.17 -0.82
C CYS A 138 6.51 8.15 -1.96
N LYS A 139 6.82 9.31 -2.56
CA LYS A 139 7.90 9.42 -3.56
C LYS A 139 9.27 9.08 -2.99
N LYS A 140 9.58 9.54 -1.76
CA LYS A 140 10.85 9.20 -1.08
C LYS A 140 10.94 7.70 -0.76
N VAL A 141 9.84 7.07 -0.36
CA VAL A 141 9.81 5.62 -0.14
C VAL A 141 10.07 4.86 -1.44
N GLN A 142 9.43 5.26 -2.54
CA GLN A 142 9.66 4.69 -3.86
C GLN A 142 11.12 4.84 -4.33
N ASP A 143 11.73 6.03 -4.13
CA ASP A 143 13.15 6.25 -4.38
C ASP A 143 14.03 5.32 -3.54
N LYS A 144 13.76 5.21 -2.23
CA LYS A 144 14.49 4.33 -1.31
C LYS A 144 14.42 2.86 -1.74
N ILE A 145 13.25 2.39 -2.18
CA ILE A 145 13.05 1.04 -2.71
C ILE A 145 13.93 0.79 -3.94
N LEU A 146 13.92 1.69 -4.93
CA LEU A 146 14.72 1.50 -6.14
C LEU A 146 16.23 1.53 -5.85
N ARG A 147 16.68 2.40 -4.94
CA ARG A 147 18.07 2.39 -4.46
C ARG A 147 18.43 1.09 -3.76
N TYR A 148 17.52 0.56 -2.94
CA TYR A 148 17.69 -0.73 -2.28
C TYR A 148 17.81 -1.88 -3.29
N ILE A 149 16.93 -1.95 -4.29
CA ILE A 149 16.96 -2.98 -5.34
C ILE A 149 18.30 -2.95 -6.10
N LEU A 150 18.73 -1.77 -6.54
CA LEU A 150 19.90 -1.59 -7.39
C LEU A 150 21.24 -1.55 -6.61
N GLY A 151 21.18 -1.37 -5.29
CA GLY A 151 22.30 -1.37 -4.36
C GLY A 151 22.28 -2.60 -3.45
N ASP A 152 21.84 -2.42 -2.20
CA ASP A 152 21.87 -3.41 -1.13
C ASP A 152 21.37 -4.82 -1.54
N TYR A 153 20.22 -4.91 -2.22
CA TYR A 153 19.66 -6.20 -2.62
C TYR A 153 20.57 -6.90 -3.63
N ARG A 154 21.07 -6.18 -4.63
CA ARG A 154 22.03 -6.69 -5.61
C ARG A 154 23.33 -7.14 -4.96
N GLU A 155 23.84 -6.40 -3.99
CA GLU A 155 25.07 -6.78 -3.28
C GLU A 155 24.91 -8.05 -2.44
N LYS A 156 23.72 -8.24 -1.85
CA LYS A 156 23.41 -9.39 -0.99
C LYS A 156 22.92 -10.62 -1.77
N ASN A 157 22.44 -10.45 -3.01
CA ASN A 157 21.84 -11.50 -3.81
C ASN A 157 22.63 -11.73 -5.12
N SER A 158 23.50 -12.75 -5.11
CA SER A 158 24.34 -13.07 -6.26
C SER A 158 23.54 -13.49 -7.50
N GLU A 159 22.40 -14.17 -7.32
CA GLU A 159 21.53 -14.57 -8.42
C GLU A 159 20.98 -13.35 -9.17
N PHE A 160 20.57 -12.32 -8.43
CA PHE A 160 20.10 -11.07 -9.04
C PHE A 160 21.24 -10.30 -9.72
N ALA A 161 22.43 -10.26 -9.12
CA ALA A 161 23.60 -9.66 -9.76
C ALA A 161 23.94 -10.35 -11.09
N GLU A 162 24.00 -11.68 -11.12
CA GLU A 162 24.23 -12.47 -12.33
C GLU A 162 23.13 -12.26 -13.39
N PHE A 163 21.87 -12.13 -12.95
CA PHE A 163 20.75 -11.81 -13.83
C PHE A 163 20.96 -10.44 -14.53
N LEU A 164 21.33 -9.40 -13.78
CA LEU A 164 21.60 -8.08 -14.35
C LEU A 164 22.74 -8.11 -15.36
N ASP A 165 23.84 -8.80 -15.03
CA ASP A 165 25.00 -8.93 -15.92
C ASP A 165 24.64 -9.67 -17.21
N LYS A 166 23.87 -10.75 -17.11
CA LYS A 166 23.41 -11.53 -18.26
C LYS A 166 22.49 -10.74 -19.20
N GLU A 167 21.61 -9.93 -18.64
CA GLU A 167 20.72 -9.06 -19.42
C GLU A 167 21.43 -7.79 -19.93
N GLY A 168 22.70 -7.58 -19.56
CA GLY A 168 23.52 -6.45 -20.02
C GLY A 168 23.17 -5.13 -19.36
N TYR A 169 22.63 -5.17 -18.14
CA TYR A 169 22.22 -3.98 -17.40
C TYR A 169 23.38 -3.34 -16.64
N CYS A 170 23.67 -2.07 -16.94
CA CYS A 170 24.57 -1.23 -16.14
C CYS A 170 23.75 -0.44 -15.09
N VAL A 171 24.03 -0.66 -13.81
CA VAL A 171 23.30 0.01 -12.71
C VAL A 171 23.46 1.53 -12.75
N ALA A 172 24.66 2.04 -13.06
CA ALA A 172 24.88 3.49 -13.13
C ALA A 172 23.97 4.13 -14.21
N ASP A 173 23.88 3.48 -15.37
CA ASP A 173 23.03 3.94 -16.47
C ASP A 173 21.55 3.84 -16.09
N ILE A 174 21.13 2.78 -15.38
CA ILE A 174 19.74 2.66 -14.89
C ILE A 174 19.40 3.84 -13.98
N LEU A 175 20.24 4.13 -12.99
CA LEU A 175 20.02 5.21 -12.03
C LEU A 175 19.92 6.57 -12.72
N GLU A 176 20.76 6.84 -13.72
CA GLU A 176 20.70 8.07 -14.51
C GLU A 176 19.41 8.15 -15.33
N ASN A 177 19.02 7.06 -16.00
CA ASN A 177 17.90 7.03 -16.94
C ASN A 177 16.51 7.12 -16.29
N ILE A 178 16.40 6.81 -14.99
CA ILE A 178 15.13 6.87 -14.24
C ILE A 178 15.10 8.01 -13.21
N SER A 179 16.17 8.80 -13.12
CA SER A 179 16.25 9.92 -12.19
C SER A 179 15.42 11.10 -12.71
N GLU A 180 14.43 11.52 -11.92
CA GLU A 180 13.58 12.67 -12.19
C GLU A 180 13.61 13.61 -10.97
N ASN A 181 14.06 14.86 -11.18
CA ASN A 181 14.16 15.86 -10.10
C ASN A 181 14.94 15.38 -8.85
N GLY A 182 15.94 14.52 -9.06
CA GLY A 182 16.79 14.00 -7.98
C GLY A 182 16.26 12.76 -7.26
N LEU A 183 15.08 12.26 -7.63
CA LEU A 183 14.51 11.01 -7.13
C LEU A 183 14.38 9.98 -8.25
N LEU A 184 14.46 8.68 -7.92
CA LEU A 184 14.25 7.61 -8.88
C LEU A 184 12.74 7.38 -9.12
N SER A 185 12.32 7.36 -10.39
CA SER A 185 10.93 7.17 -10.80
C SER A 185 10.61 5.69 -11.00
N VAL A 186 9.69 5.15 -10.18
CA VAL A 186 9.18 3.77 -10.31
C VAL A 186 8.46 3.55 -11.64
N MET A 187 7.80 4.57 -12.18
CA MET A 187 7.14 4.47 -13.49
C MET A 187 8.17 4.35 -14.61
N GLU A 188 9.22 5.17 -14.61
CA GLU A 188 10.30 5.06 -15.60
C GLU A 188 11.04 3.74 -15.48
N PHE A 189 11.28 3.27 -14.24
CA PHE A 189 11.85 1.96 -13.98
C PHE A 189 11.00 0.84 -14.58
N TYR A 190 9.69 0.86 -14.34
CA TYR A 190 8.75 -0.12 -14.90
C TYR A 190 8.72 -0.11 -16.43
N HIS A 191 8.65 1.08 -17.06
CA HIS A 191 8.57 1.20 -18.51
C HIS A 191 9.85 0.79 -19.23
N LYS A 192 11.02 1.18 -18.70
CA LYS A 192 12.33 0.97 -19.35
C LYS A 192 12.99 -0.35 -18.96
N TYR A 193 12.75 -0.83 -17.74
CA TYR A 193 13.44 -1.98 -17.14
C TYR A 193 12.48 -3.08 -16.68
N ARG A 194 11.44 -3.33 -17.49
CA ARG A 194 10.38 -4.30 -17.22
C ARG A 194 10.89 -5.69 -16.80
N LYS A 195 11.98 -6.19 -17.40
CA LYS A 195 12.56 -7.49 -17.02
C LYS A 195 13.11 -7.52 -15.58
N ILE A 196 13.67 -6.41 -15.12
CA ILE A 196 14.14 -6.29 -13.73
C ILE A 196 12.93 -6.24 -12.80
N PHE A 197 11.88 -5.52 -13.17
CA PHE A 197 10.63 -5.53 -12.42
C PHE A 197 10.04 -6.96 -12.32
N ASP A 198 9.92 -7.68 -13.44
CA ASP A 198 9.33 -9.03 -13.51
C ASP A 198 10.17 -10.10 -12.78
N TYR A 199 11.40 -9.76 -12.34
CA TYR A 199 12.21 -10.61 -11.47
C TYR A 199 11.63 -10.73 -10.05
N PHE A 200 10.92 -9.69 -9.59
CA PHE A 200 10.40 -9.59 -8.23
C PHE A 200 8.91 -9.95 -8.15
N ASP A 201 8.47 -10.39 -6.97
CA ASP A 201 7.06 -10.31 -6.62
C ASP A 201 6.62 -8.83 -6.70
N ASP A 202 5.40 -8.61 -7.17
CA ASP A 202 4.87 -7.26 -7.36
C ASP A 202 4.47 -6.57 -6.05
N TRP A 203 4.55 -7.26 -4.90
CA TRP A 203 4.40 -6.70 -3.56
C TRP A 203 5.74 -6.34 -2.91
N ILE A 204 5.72 -5.29 -2.10
CA ILE A 204 6.82 -4.84 -1.25
C ILE A 204 6.24 -4.55 0.13
N LEU A 205 6.84 -5.13 1.17
CA LEU A 205 6.48 -4.83 2.56
C LEU A 205 7.55 -3.94 3.18
N ILE A 206 7.13 -2.77 3.67
CA ILE A 206 7.96 -1.87 4.45
C ILE A 206 7.82 -2.24 5.93
N LYS A 207 8.95 -2.53 6.58
CA LYS A 207 9.01 -2.71 8.04
C LYS A 207 9.61 -1.47 8.69
N THR A 208 9.18 -1.23 9.92
CA THR A 208 9.46 -0.03 10.70
C THR A 208 10.07 -0.39 12.05
N ASN A 209 10.50 0.63 12.78
CA ASN A 209 10.75 0.51 14.21
C ASN A 209 9.43 0.39 14.99
N GLU A 210 9.50 0.10 16.29
CA GLU A 210 8.32 -0.13 17.14
C GLU A 210 7.35 1.07 17.19
N GLU A 211 7.86 2.28 17.00
CA GLU A 211 7.10 3.53 17.03
C GLU A 211 6.55 3.94 15.65
N ASP A 212 6.79 3.14 14.61
CA ASP A 212 6.36 3.41 13.23
C ASP A 212 6.87 4.78 12.69
N THR A 213 8.01 5.28 13.19
CA THR A 213 8.60 6.57 12.78
C THR A 213 9.66 6.44 11.70
N GLU A 214 10.32 5.28 11.60
CA GLU A 214 11.44 5.07 10.68
C GLU A 214 11.35 3.71 9.97
N ILE A 215 11.70 3.70 8.68
CA ILE A 215 11.80 2.46 7.88
C ILE A 215 13.09 1.72 8.26
N THR A 216 12.94 0.51 8.81
CA THR A 216 14.04 -0.37 9.23
C THR A 216 14.39 -1.39 8.17
N ASP A 217 13.42 -1.85 7.38
CA ASP A 217 13.63 -2.88 6.36
C ASP A 217 12.69 -2.72 5.16
N ILE A 218 13.16 -3.22 4.01
CA ILE A 218 12.40 -3.29 2.75
C ILE A 218 12.38 -4.75 2.32
N VAL A 219 11.26 -5.41 2.60
CA VAL A 219 11.10 -6.84 2.33
C VAL A 219 10.51 -7.03 0.94
N MET A 220 11.25 -7.75 0.11
CA MET A 220 10.87 -8.11 -1.25
C MET A 220 11.23 -9.57 -1.49
N LYS A 221 10.38 -10.27 -2.25
CA LYS A 221 10.63 -11.65 -2.67
C LYS A 221 10.87 -11.69 -4.17
N LYS A 222 11.68 -12.65 -4.62
CA LYS A 222 11.77 -12.99 -6.04
C LYS A 222 10.43 -13.54 -6.51
N MET A 223 10.05 -13.24 -7.75
CA MET A 223 8.84 -13.79 -8.37
C MET A 223 8.88 -15.32 -8.31
N SER A 224 7.75 -15.91 -7.90
CA SER A 224 7.59 -17.36 -7.83
C SER A 224 6.22 -17.77 -8.35
N GLU A 225 6.03 -19.07 -8.61
CA GLU A 225 4.77 -19.60 -9.17
C GLU A 225 3.57 -19.32 -8.27
N ASN A 226 3.76 -19.40 -6.94
CA ASN A 226 2.72 -19.15 -5.95
C ASN A 226 3.06 -17.89 -5.16
N HIS A 227 2.14 -16.94 -5.14
CA HIS A 227 2.26 -15.79 -4.25
C HIS A 227 2.21 -16.23 -2.80
N VAL A 228 3.07 -15.65 -1.98
CA VAL A 228 3.02 -15.74 -0.53
C VAL A 228 2.51 -14.41 -0.03
N GLU A 229 1.46 -14.40 0.78
CA GLU A 229 0.87 -13.18 1.34
C GLU A 229 1.87 -12.43 2.23
N THR A 230 1.83 -11.08 2.23
CA THR A 230 2.80 -10.25 2.97
C THR A 230 2.79 -10.45 4.48
N CYS A 231 1.73 -11.00 5.07
CA CYS A 231 1.72 -11.37 6.49
C CYS A 231 2.71 -12.50 6.83
N GLU A 232 3.16 -13.27 5.83
CA GLU A 232 4.12 -14.37 5.94
C GLU A 232 5.55 -13.97 5.50
N TRP A 233 5.88 -12.67 5.52
CA TRP A 233 7.14 -12.12 5.01
C TRP A 233 8.13 -11.67 6.09
#